data_AF-A0A4P7HB89-F1
#
_entry.id   AF-A0A4P7HB89-F1
#
_cell.length_a   1.000
_cell.length_b   1.000
_cell.length_c   1.000
_cell.angle_alpha   90.00
_cell.angle_beta   90.00
_cell.angle_gamma   90.00
#
_symmetry.space_group_name_H-M   'P 1'
#
loop_
_entity.id
_entity.type
_entity.pdbx_description
1 polymer ?
#
loop_
_entity_poly.entity_id
_entity_poly.type
_entity_poly.pdbx_seq_one_letter_code
_entity_poly.pdbx_strand_id
1 'polypeptide(L)'
;MTTCAVVVSGRGLGDPVSRMDQYEPELNRDPPGDDRDTTTPRAIAADYQQLILGSALPEDKRTILTDWLVRNVTGAKRIAAAAPAGWTIADKTGTGDYGRANDIAIVWPTAHPPLVLAIMSDRTGGYDAEPSSELIAEAARHIFSTLV
;
A
#
# COMPACT_ATOMS: atom_id res chain seq x y z
N MET A 1 1.54 8.01 11.47
CA MET A 1 0.51 8.22 10.45
C MET A 1 1.20 8.82 9.26
N THR A 2 0.94 8.29 8.06
CA THR A 2 1.47 8.88 6.83
C THR A 2 0.28 9.08 5.90
N THR A 3 0.23 10.26 5.27
CA THR A 3 -0.79 10.61 4.29
C THR A 3 -0.76 9.62 3.13
N CYS A 4 -1.92 9.14 2.73
CA CYS A 4 -2.03 8.04 1.78
C CYS A 4 -2.94 8.42 0.61
N ALA A 5 -2.39 8.39 -0.61
CA ALA A 5 -3.17 8.41 -1.85
C ALA A 5 -4.06 7.17 -2.06
N VAL A 6 -4.05 6.24 -1.10
CA VAL A 6 -4.76 4.97 -1.14
C VAL A 6 -5.44 4.79 0.22
N VAL A 7 -6.54 5.52 0.43
CA VAL A 7 -7.43 5.26 1.57
C VAL A 7 -8.68 4.59 1.04
N VAL A 8 -8.97 3.40 1.54
CA VAL A 8 -10.29 2.80 1.42
C VAL A 8 -11.14 3.38 2.56
N SER A 9 -12.39 3.76 2.29
CA SER A 9 -13.30 4.16 3.37
C SER A 9 -13.55 2.98 4.31
N GLY A 10 -12.82 2.95 5.43
CA GLY A 10 -12.70 1.80 6.33
C GLY A 10 -13.94 1.48 7.18
N ARG A 11 -14.94 2.37 7.22
CA ARG A 11 -16.12 2.20 8.10
C ARG A 11 -16.93 0.93 7.79
N GLY A 12 -16.95 0.49 6.53
CA GLY A 12 -17.58 -0.78 6.13
C GLY A 12 -16.74 -2.02 6.42
N LEU A 13 -15.43 -1.85 6.61
CA LEU A 13 -14.45 -2.91 6.90
C LEU A 13 -14.15 -3.02 8.41
N GLY A 14 -14.67 -2.10 9.22
CA GLY A 14 -14.40 -2.04 10.65
C GLY A 14 -13.07 -1.39 10.99
N ASP A 15 -12.47 -0.62 10.08
CA ASP A 15 -11.25 0.15 10.34
C ASP A 15 -11.59 1.53 10.96
N PRO A 16 -11.22 1.78 12.23
CA PRO A 16 -11.43 3.06 12.90
C PRO A 16 -10.25 4.04 12.73
N VAL A 17 -9.17 3.63 12.06
CA VAL A 17 -7.91 4.36 11.95
C VAL A 17 -7.81 5.15 10.67
N SER A 18 -8.11 4.53 9.51
CA SER A 18 -7.97 5.22 8.23
C SER A 18 -9.00 6.32 8.06
N ARG A 19 -8.56 7.45 7.51
CA ARG A 19 -9.39 8.61 7.23
C ARG A 19 -9.08 9.17 5.85
N MET A 20 -10.11 9.57 5.13
CA MET A 20 -10.03 10.34 3.90
C MET A 20 -10.93 11.54 4.08
N ASP A 21 -10.32 12.71 4.20
CA ASP A 21 -10.97 13.97 4.52
C ASP A 21 -11.04 14.87 3.27
N GLN A 22 -10.18 14.64 2.26
CA GLN A 22 -10.08 15.46 1.05
C GLN A 22 -10.11 14.63 -0.25
N TYR A 23 -10.37 15.32 -1.37
CA TYR A 23 -10.27 14.76 -2.72
C TYR A 23 -8.87 14.99 -3.31
N GLU A 24 -8.58 14.34 -4.44
CA GLU A 24 -7.39 14.62 -5.24
C GLU A 24 -7.48 16.00 -5.92
N PRO A 25 -6.39 16.78 -5.99
CA PRO A 25 -5.02 16.48 -5.50
C PRO A 25 -4.74 16.84 -4.04
N GLU A 26 -5.70 17.45 -3.32
CA GLU A 26 -5.49 18.03 -1.99
C GLU A 26 -5.04 17.02 -0.94
N LEU A 27 -5.56 15.79 -0.99
CA LEU A 27 -5.23 14.73 -0.03
C LEU A 27 -3.73 14.40 0.01
N ASN A 28 -2.94 14.74 -1.01
CA ASN A 28 -1.51 14.42 -1.05
C ASN A 28 -0.63 15.49 -0.39
N ARG A 29 -1.21 16.61 0.03
CA ARG A 29 -0.50 17.84 0.43
C ARG A 29 -0.42 18.10 1.92
N ASP A 30 -1.07 17.27 2.75
CA ASP A 30 -1.14 17.52 4.18
C ASP A 30 0.26 17.56 4.81
N PRO A 31 0.57 18.49 5.73
CA PRO A 31 1.88 18.56 6.37
C PRO A 31 2.19 17.32 7.23
N PRO A 32 3.48 16.96 7.44
CA PRO A 32 3.85 15.95 8.42
C PRO A 32 3.28 16.25 9.81
N GLY A 33 2.59 15.26 10.40
CA GLY A 33 1.91 15.41 11.68
C GLY A 33 0.45 15.87 11.59
N ASP A 34 -0.07 16.14 10.40
CA ASP A 34 -1.51 16.29 10.17
C ASP A 34 -2.19 14.92 10.11
N ASP A 35 -3.35 14.79 10.75
CA ASP A 35 -4.09 13.53 10.87
C ASP A 35 -5.03 13.28 9.67
N ARG A 36 -5.28 14.28 8.84
CA ARG A 36 -6.14 14.16 7.65
C ARG A 36 -5.52 13.25 6.59
N ASP A 37 -6.38 12.52 5.89
CA ASP A 37 -5.97 11.68 4.76
C ASP A 37 -4.90 10.63 5.12
N THR A 38 -4.91 10.15 6.37
CA THR A 38 -3.92 9.24 6.92
C THR A 38 -4.45 7.84 7.20
N THR A 39 -3.51 6.89 7.23
CA THR A 39 -3.70 5.55 7.77
C THR A 39 -2.43 5.11 8.52
N THR A 40 -2.39 3.86 8.94
CA THR A 40 -1.19 3.18 9.44
C THR A 40 -0.92 1.94 8.59
N PRO A 41 0.35 1.49 8.47
CA PRO A 41 0.66 0.25 7.75
C PRO A 41 -0.17 -0.95 8.22
N ARG A 42 -0.45 -1.04 9.53
CA ARG A 42 -1.27 -2.11 10.10
C ARG A 42 -2.73 -2.04 9.63
N ALA A 43 -3.34 -0.86 9.65
CA ALA A 43 -4.75 -0.69 9.31
C ALA A 43 -4.99 -0.99 7.82
N ILE A 44 -4.20 -0.36 6.93
CA ILE A 44 -4.38 -0.57 5.49
C ILE A 44 -4.02 -2.00 5.04
N ALA A 45 -3.07 -2.67 5.70
CA ALA A 45 -2.81 -4.09 5.47
C ALA A 45 -4.03 -4.94 5.85
N ALA A 46 -4.65 -4.67 7.01
CA ALA A 46 -5.85 -5.41 7.42
C ALA A 46 -7.01 -5.20 6.43
N ASP A 47 -7.18 -3.99 5.90
CA ASP A 47 -8.18 -3.71 4.86
C ASP A 47 -7.92 -4.51 3.58
N TYR A 48 -6.68 -4.50 3.08
CA TYR A 48 -6.30 -5.28 1.89
C TYR A 48 -6.50 -6.78 2.10
N GLN A 49 -6.17 -7.27 3.29
CA GLN A 49 -6.44 -8.65 3.66
C GLN A 49 -7.93 -8.98 3.56
N GLN A 50 -8.82 -8.13 4.10
CA GLN A 50 -10.26 -8.36 4.05
C GLN A 50 -10.84 -8.29 2.62
N LEU A 51 -10.35 -7.35 1.81
CA LEU A 51 -10.81 -7.12 0.44
C LEU A 51 -10.38 -8.23 -0.53
N ILE A 52 -9.16 -8.75 -0.40
CA ILE A 52 -8.55 -9.67 -1.38
C ILE A 52 -8.52 -11.13 -0.90
N LEU A 53 -8.32 -11.37 0.40
CA LEU A 53 -8.21 -12.72 0.96
C LEU A 53 -9.42 -13.08 1.83
N GLY A 54 -10.07 -12.07 2.42
CA GLY A 54 -11.25 -12.21 3.26
C GLY A 54 -12.57 -12.21 2.47
N SER A 55 -13.67 -11.98 3.19
CA SER A 55 -15.04 -12.05 2.67
C SER A 55 -15.74 -10.69 2.60
N ALA A 56 -14.99 -9.58 2.66
CA ALA A 56 -15.58 -8.24 2.59
C ALA A 56 -16.24 -7.94 1.24
N LEU A 57 -15.80 -8.62 0.18
CA LEU A 57 -16.38 -8.56 -1.15
C LEU A 57 -16.93 -9.92 -1.58
N PRO A 58 -18.06 -9.94 -2.33
CA PRO A 58 -18.45 -11.11 -3.12
C PRO A 58 -17.33 -11.55 -4.07
N GLU A 59 -17.31 -12.84 -4.41
CA GLU A 59 -16.21 -13.46 -5.16
C GLU A 59 -15.93 -12.82 -6.53
N ASP A 60 -16.98 -12.45 -7.25
CA ASP A 60 -16.89 -11.78 -8.55
C ASP A 60 -16.19 -10.41 -8.43
N LYS A 61 -16.57 -9.60 -7.43
CA LYS A 61 -15.97 -8.28 -7.18
C LYS A 61 -14.53 -8.39 -6.68
N ARG A 62 -14.25 -9.35 -5.80
CA ARG A 62 -12.90 -9.63 -5.30
C ARG A 62 -11.97 -10.04 -6.44
N THR A 63 -12.45 -10.87 -7.36
CA THR A 63 -11.69 -11.27 -8.56
C THR A 63 -11.34 -10.07 -9.44
N ILE A 64 -12.31 -9.19 -9.70
CA ILE A 64 -12.08 -7.97 -10.48
C ILE A 64 -11.05 -7.06 -9.81
N LEU A 65 -11.19 -6.81 -8.51
CA LEU A 65 -10.25 -5.98 -7.76
C LEU A 65 -8.84 -6.57 -7.76
N THR A 66 -8.74 -7.89 -7.59
CA THR A 66 -7.46 -8.60 -7.60
C THR A 66 -6.80 -8.50 -8.98
N ASP A 67 -7.54 -8.71 -10.08
CA ASP A 67 -7.00 -8.56 -11.44
C ASP A 67 -6.46 -7.15 -11.70
N TRP A 68 -7.18 -6.11 -11.25
CA TRP A 68 -6.71 -4.73 -11.40
C TRP A 68 -5.40 -4.46 -10.65
N LEU A 69 -5.28 -4.96 -9.41
CA LEU A 69 -4.07 -4.79 -8.62
C LEU A 69 -2.90 -5.61 -9.19
N VAL A 70 -3.14 -6.83 -9.67
CA VAL A 70 -2.10 -7.66 -10.33
C VAL A 70 -1.58 -6.99 -11.60
N ARG A 71 -2.44 -6.27 -12.31
CA ARG A 71 -2.12 -5.58 -13.56
C ARG A 71 -1.65 -4.14 -13.34
N ASN A 72 -1.31 -3.78 -12.11
CA ASN A 72 -0.76 -2.46 -11.83
C ASN A 72 0.57 -2.24 -12.58
N VAL A 73 0.73 -1.06 -13.18
CA VAL A 73 1.92 -0.69 -13.94
C VAL A 73 2.84 0.28 -13.19
N THR A 74 2.37 0.85 -12.07
CA THR A 74 3.15 1.85 -11.32
C THR A 74 4.07 1.24 -10.26
N GLY A 75 3.83 -0.02 -9.85
CA GLY A 75 4.52 -0.71 -8.77
C GLY A 75 5.87 -1.33 -9.12
N ALA A 76 6.25 -1.36 -10.40
CA ALA A 76 7.39 -2.12 -10.91
C ALA A 76 8.74 -1.79 -10.23
N LYS A 77 8.89 -0.61 -9.62
CA LYS A 77 10.11 -0.16 -8.93
C LYS A 77 10.04 -0.25 -7.39
N ARG A 78 8.95 -0.78 -6.82
CA ARG A 78 8.70 -0.82 -5.37
C ARG A 78 8.67 -2.26 -4.85
N ILE A 79 7.58 -2.73 -4.23
CA ILE A 79 7.51 -4.09 -3.67
C ILE A 79 7.80 -5.14 -4.75
N ALA A 80 7.24 -4.96 -5.95
CA ALA A 80 7.44 -5.88 -7.08
C ALA A 80 8.92 -6.00 -7.49
N ALA A 81 9.74 -4.97 -7.31
CA ALA A 81 11.17 -4.99 -7.66
C ALA A 81 12.01 -5.91 -6.75
N ALA A 82 11.49 -6.26 -5.58
CA ALA A 82 12.16 -7.14 -4.62
C ALA A 82 11.68 -8.59 -4.72
N ALA A 83 10.56 -8.86 -5.38
CA ALA A 83 9.95 -10.17 -5.43
C ALA A 83 10.76 -11.13 -6.34
N PRO A 84 11.02 -12.38 -5.90
CA PRO A 84 11.55 -13.41 -6.78
C PRO A 84 10.67 -13.65 -8.01
N ALA A 85 11.29 -14.12 -9.10
CA ALA A 85 10.58 -14.45 -10.31
C ALA A 85 9.50 -15.52 -10.07
N GLY A 86 8.35 -15.37 -10.73
CA GLY A 86 7.22 -16.29 -10.63
C GLY A 86 6.25 -16.00 -9.47
N TRP A 87 6.54 -15.02 -8.61
CA TRP A 87 5.58 -14.56 -7.62
C TRP A 87 4.55 -13.64 -8.27
N THR A 88 3.29 -13.77 -7.84
CA THR A 88 2.23 -12.84 -8.21
C THR A 88 2.19 -11.71 -7.19
N ILE A 89 2.12 -10.48 -7.67
CA ILE A 89 2.05 -9.27 -6.85
C ILE A 89 0.79 -8.50 -7.25
N ALA A 90 -0.10 -8.25 -6.31
CA ALA A 90 -1.24 -7.36 -6.46
C ALA A 90 -1.00 -6.12 -5.59
N ASP A 91 -0.57 -5.01 -6.20
CA ASP A 91 -0.16 -3.82 -5.45
C ASP A 91 -0.90 -2.55 -5.85
N LYS A 92 -0.85 -1.56 -4.96
CA LYS A 92 -1.17 -0.18 -5.26
C LYS A 92 -0.15 0.77 -4.63
N THR A 93 0.47 1.56 -5.49
CA THR A 93 1.38 2.62 -5.09
C THR A 93 0.65 3.91 -4.68
N GLY A 94 1.20 4.63 -3.71
CA GLY A 94 0.89 6.03 -3.40
C GLY A 94 2.14 6.90 -3.45
N THR A 95 2.04 8.11 -4.00
CA THR A 95 3.13 9.09 -4.06
C THR A 95 2.53 10.47 -3.80
N GLY A 96 3.20 11.27 -2.98
CA GLY A 96 2.74 12.62 -2.66
C GLY A 96 3.89 13.53 -2.24
N ASP A 97 3.54 14.74 -1.81
CA ASP A 97 4.50 15.72 -1.32
C ASP A 97 5.21 15.21 -0.05
N TYR A 98 6.24 15.93 0.40
CA TYR A 98 7.07 15.54 1.55
C TYR A 98 7.80 14.19 1.36
N GLY A 99 8.13 13.86 0.10
CA GLY A 99 8.85 12.64 -0.25
C GLY A 99 8.07 11.37 0.04
N ARG A 100 6.74 11.43 0.00
CA ARG A 100 5.88 10.29 0.29
C ARG A 100 6.00 9.22 -0.77
N ALA A 101 6.35 8.02 -0.34
CA ALA A 101 6.34 6.81 -1.17
C ALA A 101 5.70 5.68 -0.37
N ASN A 102 4.58 5.17 -0.85
CA ASN A 102 3.82 4.09 -0.23
C ASN A 102 3.58 2.96 -1.23
N ASP A 103 3.58 1.73 -0.78
CA ASP A 103 3.17 0.58 -1.58
C ASP A 103 2.51 -0.46 -0.68
N ILE A 104 1.32 -0.90 -1.09
CA ILE A 104 0.54 -1.89 -0.34
C ILE A 104 0.23 -3.02 -1.30
N ALA A 105 0.57 -4.25 -0.91
CA ALA A 105 0.50 -5.41 -1.78
C ALA A 105 -0.01 -6.66 -1.09
N ILE A 106 -0.73 -7.47 -1.85
CA ILE A 106 -0.86 -8.91 -1.61
C ILE A 106 0.16 -9.62 -2.48
N VAL A 107 0.94 -10.49 -1.87
CA VAL A 107 2.02 -11.23 -2.51
C VAL A 107 1.71 -12.71 -2.42
N TRP A 108 1.81 -13.45 -3.52
CA TRP A 108 1.69 -14.90 -3.55
C TRP A 108 3.03 -15.55 -3.89
N PRO A 109 3.81 -15.97 -2.87
CA PRO A 109 5.00 -16.79 -3.06
C PRO A 109 4.63 -18.16 -3.63
N THR A 110 5.56 -18.78 -4.36
CA THR A 110 5.33 -20.11 -4.99
C THR A 110 5.23 -21.26 -4.00
N ALA A 111 5.84 -21.15 -2.81
CA ALA A 111 5.94 -22.24 -1.83
C ALA A 111 5.40 -21.87 -0.43
N HIS A 112 4.80 -20.69 -0.27
CA HIS A 112 4.34 -20.18 1.02
C HIS A 112 2.94 -19.56 0.91
N PRO A 113 2.21 -19.44 2.04
CA PRO A 113 0.93 -18.73 2.05
C PRO A 113 1.07 -17.28 1.58
N PRO A 114 -0.05 -16.66 1.12
CA PRO A 114 -0.04 -15.26 0.72
C PRO A 114 0.43 -14.35 1.86
N LEU A 115 1.18 -13.31 1.51
CA LEU A 115 1.63 -12.26 2.42
C LEU A 115 0.87 -10.96 2.12
N VAL A 116 0.59 -10.19 3.18
CA VAL A 116 0.03 -8.84 3.09
C VAL A 116 1.10 -7.87 3.54
N LEU A 117 1.54 -6.98 2.65
CA LEU A 117 2.59 -6.01 2.91
C LEU A 117 2.02 -4.60 2.78
N ALA A 118 2.32 -3.74 3.74
CA ALA A 118 2.10 -2.30 3.64
C ALA A 118 3.39 -1.58 4.04
N ILE A 119 4.01 -0.89 3.09
CA ILE A 119 5.23 -0.13 3.31
C ILE A 119 4.91 1.33 3.01
N MET A 120 5.14 2.19 3.99
CA MET A 120 4.82 3.62 3.91
C MET A 120 6.04 4.42 4.36
N SER A 121 6.31 5.53 3.67
CA SER A 121 7.42 6.40 3.99
C SER A 121 7.09 7.86 3.67
N ASP A 122 7.68 8.76 4.45
CA ASP A 122 7.80 10.20 4.19
C ASP A 122 9.25 10.63 4.51
N ARG A 123 9.60 11.87 4.17
CA ARG A 123 10.96 12.39 4.32
C ARG A 123 10.97 13.75 4.98
N THR A 124 11.99 13.99 5.80
CA THR A 124 12.20 15.26 6.53
C THR A 124 12.67 16.43 5.67
N GLY A 125 12.85 16.23 4.35
CA GLY A 125 13.38 17.24 3.42
C GLY A 125 12.44 18.39 3.06
N GLY A 126 11.26 18.48 3.70
CA GLY A 126 10.25 19.50 3.40
C GLY A 126 9.32 19.11 2.25
N TYR A 127 8.47 20.05 1.81
CA TYR A 127 7.39 19.82 0.84
C TYR A 127 7.88 19.19 -0.48
N ASP A 128 8.99 19.69 -1.03
CA ASP A 128 9.57 19.24 -2.29
C ASP A 128 10.57 18.07 -2.13
N ALA A 129 10.56 17.37 -0.99
CA ALA A 129 11.43 16.21 -0.82
C ALA A 129 11.07 15.13 -1.86
N GLU A 130 12.09 14.58 -2.53
CA GLU A 130 11.88 13.55 -3.54
C GLU A 130 11.46 12.21 -2.91
N PRO A 131 10.44 11.51 -3.40
CA PRO A 131 10.09 10.17 -2.94
C PRO A 131 11.17 9.15 -3.33
N SER A 132 11.34 8.08 -2.54
CA SER A 132 12.28 6.98 -2.86
C SER A 132 11.55 5.68 -3.08
N SER A 133 11.58 5.14 -4.30
CA SER A 133 11.05 3.80 -4.58
C SER A 133 12.02 2.71 -4.15
N GLU A 134 13.31 3.02 -4.18
CA GLU A 134 14.41 2.16 -3.74
C GLU A 134 14.25 1.81 -2.26
N LEU A 135 13.89 2.78 -1.41
CA LEU A 135 13.61 2.55 0.01
C LEU A 135 12.50 1.50 0.20
N ILE A 136 11.45 1.58 -0.61
CA ILE A 136 10.33 0.63 -0.57
C ILE A 136 10.77 -0.77 -1.01
N ALA A 137 11.53 -0.86 -2.10
CA ALA A 137 12.06 -2.12 -2.60
C ALA A 137 13.06 -2.77 -1.61
N GLU A 138 13.91 -1.99 -0.95
CA GLU A 138 14.84 -2.49 0.06
C GLU A 138 14.10 -3.05 1.28
N ALA A 139 13.11 -2.31 1.80
CA ALA A 139 12.26 -2.78 2.89
C ALA A 139 11.52 -4.08 2.51
N ALA A 140 10.96 -4.18 1.31
CA ALA A 140 10.31 -5.38 0.81
C ALA A 140 11.28 -6.58 0.74
N ARG A 141 12.52 -6.36 0.27
CA ARG A 141 13.56 -7.39 0.20
C ARG A 141 13.88 -7.96 1.58
N HIS A 142 14.01 -7.11 2.59
CA HIS A 142 14.25 -7.56 3.97
C HIS A 142 13.08 -8.40 4.51
N ILE A 143 11.84 -7.96 4.28
CA ILE A 143 10.64 -8.70 4.67
C ILE A 143 10.64 -10.08 4.02
N PHE A 144 10.86 -10.14 2.70
CA PHE A 144 10.90 -11.41 1.98
C PHE A 144 11.97 -12.34 2.54
N SER A 145 13.22 -11.88 2.69
CA SER A 145 14.29 -12.73 3.25
C SER A 145 14.04 -13.27 4.67
N THR A 146 13.08 -12.70 5.40
CA THR A 146 12.75 -13.09 6.77
C THR A 146 11.59 -14.09 6.83
N LEU A 147 10.62 -13.96 5.92
CA LEU A 147 9.35 -14.70 5.98
C LEU A 147 9.27 -15.87 5.00
N VAL A 148 10.16 -15.90 4.00
CA VAL A 148 10.13 -16.80 2.84
C VAL A 148 11.55 -17.12 2.39
#